data_AF-A0A656XWL2-F1
#
_entry.id   AF-A0A656XWL2-F1
#
_cell.length_a   1.000
_cell.length_b   1.000
_cell.length_c   1.000
_cell.angle_alpha   90.00
_cell.angle_beta   90.00
_cell.angle_gamma   90.00
#
_symmetry.space_group_name_H-M   'P 1'
#
loop_
_entity.id
_entity.type
_entity.pdbx_description
1 polymer ?
#
loop_
_entity_poly.entity_id
_entity_poly.type
_entity_poly.pdbx_seq_one_letter_code
_entity_poly.pdbx_strand_id
1 'polypeptide(L)'
;MLTPHSLSRATTAAAGRGGAVVLAAVLVLGATAGCTAPRSDPDAAASPSSSATRESAGTGADATDRPTDDASAPGAASTQSSESGGAEEFAGEIMPSQPPGPSGLPDTAVPGPSLTGPLPATGAANGAVVTGFPTGVVPIVDGLTVVSSSVSASGDRLQVGLQASSDSAPTDVQAAYVAALSAAGFTVGDSPALPGSLATSFTRGPDALVLTVRDRLGGGTELSVAGALTTAG
;
A
#
# COMPACT_ATOMS: atom_id res chain seq x y z
N MET A 1 21.37 16.41 -59.86
CA MET A 1 21.61 15.09 -60.47
C MET A 1 22.11 14.14 -59.39
N LEU A 2 21.36 13.04 -59.21
CA LEU A 2 21.66 11.75 -58.56
C LEU A 2 22.10 11.67 -57.07
N THR A 3 21.11 11.33 -56.24
CA THR A 3 21.13 10.32 -55.15
C THR A 3 21.64 8.94 -55.63
N PRO A 4 21.64 7.84 -54.83
CA PRO A 4 22.13 7.54 -53.46
C PRO A 4 23.15 6.35 -53.49
N HIS A 5 23.73 5.93 -52.35
CA HIS A 5 23.92 4.50 -52.11
C HIS A 5 23.89 4.12 -50.63
N SER A 6 22.84 3.37 -50.30
CA SER A 6 22.68 2.52 -49.13
C SER A 6 23.73 1.40 -49.16
N LEU A 7 24.30 1.06 -48.00
CA LEU A 7 24.90 -0.24 -47.74
C LEU A 7 24.46 -0.77 -46.39
N SER A 8 23.44 -1.62 -46.46
CA SER A 8 23.10 -2.63 -45.48
C SER A 8 24.32 -3.48 -45.12
N ARG A 9 24.57 -3.66 -43.83
CA ARG A 9 25.23 -4.87 -43.34
C ARG A 9 24.29 -5.56 -42.35
N ALA A 10 23.51 -6.48 -42.90
CA ALA A 10 23.01 -7.62 -42.16
C ALA A 10 24.20 -8.59 -41.98
N THR A 11 24.45 -9.03 -40.75
CA THR A 11 25.26 -10.23 -40.51
C THR A 11 24.52 -11.09 -39.50
N THR A 12 23.95 -12.17 -40.02
CA THR A 12 23.47 -13.35 -39.32
C THR A 12 24.64 -14.19 -38.85
N ALA A 13 24.64 -14.61 -37.58
CA ALA A 13 25.21 -15.86 -37.05
C ALA A 13 25.06 -15.82 -35.52
N ALA A 14 24.85 -16.90 -34.76
CA ALA A 14 24.53 -18.29 -35.01
C ALA A 14 24.13 -18.89 -33.65
N ALA A 15 23.40 -20.00 -33.68
CA ALA A 15 22.91 -20.74 -32.53
C ALA A 15 24.03 -21.19 -31.55
N GLY A 16 23.76 -21.04 -30.26
CA GLY A 16 24.47 -21.72 -29.17
C GLY A 16 23.49 -22.48 -28.28
N ARG A 17 23.29 -23.77 -28.57
CA ARG A 17 22.78 -24.74 -27.59
C ARG A 17 23.94 -25.06 -26.63
N GLY A 18 23.73 -24.94 -25.32
CA GLY A 18 24.72 -25.45 -24.35
C GLY A 18 24.49 -25.05 -22.90
N GLY A 19 23.61 -25.81 -22.23
CA GLY A 19 23.69 -26.24 -20.83
C GLY A 19 24.19 -25.30 -19.72
N ALA A 20 23.31 -25.02 -18.77
CA ALA A 20 23.49 -25.42 -17.37
C ALA A 20 22.20 -25.11 -16.59
N VAL A 21 21.35 -26.14 -16.42
CA VAL A 21 20.32 -26.12 -15.39
C VAL A 21 21.04 -26.26 -14.06
N VAL A 22 21.33 -25.15 -13.40
CA VAL A 22 21.75 -25.16 -12.00
C VAL A 22 20.49 -25.21 -11.16
N LEU A 23 20.11 -26.45 -10.81
CA LEU A 23 19.19 -26.77 -9.73
C LEU A 23 19.78 -26.18 -8.43
N ALA A 24 19.33 -25.00 -8.02
CA ALA A 24 19.58 -24.52 -6.67
C ALA A 24 18.47 -25.06 -5.76
N ALA A 25 18.78 -26.18 -5.11
CA ALA A 25 18.00 -26.76 -4.04
C ALA A 25 17.85 -25.74 -2.89
N VAL A 26 16.63 -25.27 -2.62
CA VAL A 26 16.34 -24.57 -1.38
C VAL A 26 15.99 -25.62 -0.33
N LEU A 27 16.84 -25.65 0.69
CA LEU A 27 16.82 -26.54 1.83
C LEU A 27 15.60 -26.19 2.70
N VAL A 28 14.56 -27.02 2.63
CA VAL A 28 13.43 -26.98 3.56
C VAL A 28 13.91 -27.53 4.90
N LEU A 29 14.14 -26.66 5.88
CA LEU A 29 14.40 -27.07 7.26
C LEU A 29 13.05 -27.37 7.92
N GLY A 30 12.57 -28.60 7.72
CA GLY A 30 11.42 -29.17 8.42
C GLY A 30 11.81 -29.62 9.83
N ALA A 31 11.23 -29.00 10.84
CA ALA A 31 11.21 -29.53 12.20
C ALA A 31 10.13 -30.62 12.30
N THR A 32 10.57 -31.86 12.47
CA THR A 32 9.73 -33.04 12.69
C THR A 32 9.47 -33.27 14.17
N ALA A 33 8.18 -33.35 14.53
CA ALA A 33 7.64 -34.27 15.53
C ALA A 33 6.13 -34.37 15.20
N GLY A 34 5.66 -35.42 14.52
CA GLY A 34 5.19 -36.67 15.16
C GLY A 34 3.94 -36.36 16.01
N CYS A 35 2.73 -36.86 15.74
CA CYS A 35 2.37 -38.28 15.68
C CYS A 35 1.03 -38.50 14.95
N THR A 36 1.00 -39.54 14.10
CA THR A 36 -0.07 -40.54 13.89
C THR A 36 -1.54 -40.10 14.03
N ALA A 37 -2.25 -40.08 12.90
CA ALA A 37 -3.71 -40.16 12.84
C ALA A 37 -4.20 -41.59 13.14
N PRO A 38 -5.35 -41.75 13.80
CA PRO A 38 -6.23 -42.88 13.58
C PRO A 38 -7.43 -42.47 12.72
N ARG A 39 -7.73 -43.37 11.78
CA ARG A 39 -8.95 -43.45 10.98
C ARG A 39 -10.05 -44.07 11.86
N SER A 40 -11.19 -43.41 11.99
CA SER A 40 -12.46 -44.01 12.42
C SER A 40 -13.64 -43.27 11.77
N ASP A 41 -14.56 -44.08 11.28
CA ASP A 41 -15.81 -43.85 10.54
C ASP A 41 -16.86 -42.95 11.23
N PRO A 42 -17.97 -42.58 10.53
CA PRO A 42 -18.96 -41.59 10.98
C PRO A 42 -20.13 -42.26 11.72
N ASP A 43 -20.60 -41.69 12.84
CA ASP A 43 -22.02 -41.71 13.27
C ASP A 43 -22.23 -40.95 14.61
N ALA A 44 -23.43 -40.37 14.75
CA ALA A 44 -24.18 -40.12 15.97
C ALA A 44 -23.59 -39.32 17.17
N ALA A 45 -24.25 -38.18 17.40
CA ALA A 45 -24.88 -37.75 18.67
C ALA A 45 -24.23 -38.11 20.02
N ALA A 46 -23.95 -37.08 20.83
CA ALA A 46 -24.55 -36.88 22.16
C ALA A 46 -23.78 -35.80 22.95
N SER A 47 -24.49 -34.80 23.48
CA SER A 47 -24.09 -34.11 24.71
C SER A 47 -24.17 -35.08 25.89
N PRO A 48 -23.32 -34.92 26.92
CA PRO A 48 -23.92 -34.56 28.21
C PRO A 48 -23.07 -33.61 29.07
N SER A 49 -23.80 -32.92 29.96
CA SER A 49 -23.38 -32.11 31.09
C SER A 49 -22.61 -32.87 32.18
N SER A 50 -22.13 -32.09 33.17
CA SER A 50 -21.88 -32.41 34.59
C SER A 50 -20.42 -32.45 35.00
N SER A 51 -20.00 -32.03 36.20
CA SER A 51 -20.55 -31.24 37.32
C SER A 51 -19.40 -31.19 38.36
N ALA A 52 -19.38 -30.15 39.20
CA ALA A 52 -18.84 -30.16 40.58
C ALA A 52 -17.30 -30.34 40.75
N THR A 53 -16.61 -29.86 41.79
CA THR A 53 -16.95 -29.06 42.98
C THR A 53 -15.65 -28.48 43.59
N ARG A 54 -15.88 -27.43 44.38
CA ARG A 54 -15.03 -26.54 45.19
C ARG A 54 -14.06 -27.21 46.17
N GLU A 55 -13.07 -26.45 46.65
CA GLU A 55 -12.80 -26.04 48.06
C GLU A 55 -11.48 -25.22 48.07
N SER A 56 -11.35 -23.93 48.43
CA SER A 56 -11.84 -23.04 49.51
C SER A 56 -11.08 -23.17 50.83
N ALA A 57 -10.27 -22.16 51.17
CA ALA A 57 -10.08 -21.50 52.48
C ALA A 57 -8.89 -20.53 52.34
N GLY A 58 -8.96 -19.24 52.64
CA GLY A 58 -9.68 -18.51 53.68
C GLY A 58 -8.60 -17.81 54.53
N THR A 59 -8.62 -16.49 54.74
CA THR A 59 -9.33 -15.81 55.86
C THR A 59 -8.86 -14.35 55.80
N GLY A 60 -9.72 -13.33 55.66
CA GLY A 60 -10.52 -12.68 56.73
C GLY A 60 -9.80 -11.37 57.14
N ALA A 61 -10.40 -10.25 57.52
CA ALA A 61 -11.77 -9.86 57.90
C ALA A 61 -11.78 -8.29 57.88
N ASP A 62 -12.85 -7.60 57.45
CA ASP A 62 -13.86 -6.92 58.32
C ASP A 62 -13.36 -5.56 58.89
N ALA A 63 -14.06 -4.42 58.95
CA ALA A 63 -15.32 -3.90 58.39
C ALA A 63 -15.39 -2.36 58.68
N THR A 64 -16.44 -1.72 58.16
CA THR A 64 -17.18 -0.58 58.76
C THR A 64 -16.50 0.80 58.84
N ASP A 65 -17.00 1.81 58.11
CA ASP A 65 -18.00 2.81 58.58
C ASP A 65 -18.05 4.06 57.67
N ARG A 66 -19.24 4.64 57.49
CA ARG A 66 -19.54 6.01 56.95
C ARG A 66 -19.59 6.98 58.18
N PRO A 67 -19.85 8.32 58.14
CA PRO A 67 -20.04 9.34 57.08
C PRO A 67 -19.40 10.75 57.33
N THR A 68 -19.63 11.71 56.39
CA THR A 68 -19.64 13.22 56.50
C THR A 68 -18.31 13.92 56.91
N ASP A 69 -17.86 15.10 56.44
CA ASP A 69 -18.49 16.34 55.96
C ASP A 69 -17.44 17.25 55.26
N ASP A 70 -17.94 18.16 54.41
CA ASP A 70 -17.48 19.52 54.08
C ASP A 70 -16.19 19.90 53.28
N ALA A 71 -16.47 20.88 52.40
CA ALA A 71 -15.68 22.06 52.00
C ALA A 71 -14.44 21.99 51.09
N SER A 72 -14.68 22.53 49.88
CA SER A 72 -14.07 23.76 49.32
C SER A 72 -12.88 23.71 48.35
N ALA A 73 -13.12 24.45 47.26
CA ALA A 73 -12.21 25.11 46.31
C ALA A 73 -11.71 24.33 45.08
N PRO A 74 -11.98 24.88 43.88
CA PRO A 74 -10.93 25.09 42.89
C PRO A 74 -10.61 26.59 42.79
N GLY A 75 -9.34 26.91 43.04
CA GLY A 75 -8.77 28.23 42.86
C GLY A 75 -8.22 28.46 41.45
N ALA A 76 -8.13 29.75 41.14
CA ALA A 76 -7.24 30.41 40.19
C ALA A 76 -7.48 30.21 38.68
N ALA A 77 -7.96 31.29 38.04
CA ALA A 77 -7.07 32.09 37.21
C ALA A 77 -7.59 33.54 37.11
N SER A 78 -6.75 34.46 37.55
CA SER A 78 -7.00 35.90 37.63
C SER A 78 -7.06 36.55 36.26
N THR A 79 -8.05 37.44 36.10
CA THR A 79 -8.11 38.48 35.08
C THR A 79 -7.11 39.59 35.40
N GLN A 80 -6.13 39.79 34.52
CA GLN A 80 -5.29 41.01 34.39
C GLN A 80 -4.80 41.00 32.94
N SER A 81 -4.82 42.06 32.14
CA SER A 81 -4.73 43.49 32.45
C SER A 81 -5.41 44.30 31.35
N SER A 82 -6.17 45.33 31.75
CA SER A 82 -6.48 46.48 30.91
C SER A 82 -5.65 47.64 31.44
N GLU A 83 -4.61 48.05 30.72
CA GLU A 83 -4.00 49.37 30.89
C GLU A 83 -3.76 49.98 29.51
N SER A 84 -4.29 51.19 29.37
CA SER A 84 -4.34 52.01 28.18
C SER A 84 -3.20 53.02 28.24
N GLY A 85 -2.59 53.30 27.08
CA GLY A 85 -2.04 54.62 26.77
C GLY A 85 -0.52 54.77 26.86
N GLY A 86 0.12 54.82 25.69
CA GLY A 86 1.49 55.30 25.52
C GLY A 86 1.82 55.37 24.03
N ALA A 87 1.57 56.53 23.44
CA ALA A 87 1.85 56.81 22.03
C ALA A 87 3.36 56.85 21.77
N GLU A 88 3.85 56.07 20.80
CA GLU A 88 5.05 56.39 20.05
C GLU A 88 4.78 56.16 18.55
N GLU A 89 4.90 57.25 17.81
CA GLU A 89 4.72 57.39 16.37
C GLU A 89 5.83 56.64 15.63
N PHE A 90 5.48 55.52 14.99
CA PHE A 90 6.28 54.94 13.92
C PHE A 90 5.44 54.96 12.65
N ALA A 91 5.93 55.68 11.65
CA ALA A 91 5.33 55.82 10.34
C ALA A 91 4.98 54.45 9.73
N GLY A 92 3.71 54.08 9.80
CA GLY A 92 3.20 52.88 9.16
C GLY A 92 3.10 53.11 7.65
N GLU A 93 3.92 52.40 6.87
CA GLU A 93 3.64 52.17 5.46
C GLU A 93 2.29 51.45 5.36
N ILE A 94 1.24 52.22 5.08
CA ILE A 94 -0.07 51.69 4.70
C ILE A 94 0.07 51.04 3.33
N MET A 95 0.15 49.70 3.30
CA MET A 95 0.01 48.95 2.05
C MET A 95 -1.33 49.29 1.40
N PRO A 96 -1.38 49.55 0.07
CA PRO A 96 -2.65 49.72 -0.60
C PRO A 96 -3.47 48.43 -0.48
N SER A 97 -4.74 48.56 -0.08
CA SER A 97 -5.68 47.46 0.00
C SER A 97 -5.75 46.75 -1.35
N GLN A 98 -5.16 45.56 -1.45
CA GLN A 98 -5.21 44.77 -2.66
C GLN A 98 -6.67 44.34 -2.88
N PRO A 99 -7.27 44.59 -4.06
CA PRO A 99 -8.61 44.12 -4.36
C PRO A 99 -8.68 42.61 -4.16
N PRO A 100 -9.80 42.06 -3.65
CA PRO A 100 -9.94 40.62 -3.48
C PRO A 100 -9.68 39.96 -4.83
N GLY A 101 -8.64 39.14 -4.89
CA GLY A 101 -8.39 38.28 -6.03
C GLY A 101 -9.59 37.35 -6.23
N PRO A 102 -9.77 36.77 -7.43
CA PRO A 102 -10.86 35.83 -7.66
C PRO A 102 -10.78 34.69 -6.63
N SER A 103 -11.70 34.70 -5.67
CA SER A 103 -11.94 33.62 -4.71
C SER A 103 -12.61 32.48 -5.48
N GLY A 104 -11.81 31.69 -6.15
CA GLY A 104 -12.26 30.48 -6.83
C GLY A 104 -11.06 29.76 -7.39
N LEU A 105 -10.60 28.72 -6.68
CA LEU A 105 -9.78 27.71 -7.33
C LEU A 105 -10.56 27.19 -8.55
N PRO A 106 -9.91 27.01 -9.72
CA PRO A 106 -10.59 26.43 -10.86
C PRO A 106 -11.19 25.09 -10.46
N ASP A 107 -12.45 24.86 -10.83
CA ASP A 107 -13.17 23.61 -10.61
C ASP A 107 -12.39 22.50 -11.32
N THR A 108 -11.58 21.77 -10.55
CA THR A 108 -10.82 20.65 -11.07
C THR A 108 -11.76 19.46 -11.04
N ALA A 109 -12.37 19.15 -12.18
CA ALA A 109 -13.24 17.99 -12.32
C ALA A 109 -12.51 16.74 -11.80
N VAL A 110 -13.08 16.11 -10.77
CA VAL A 110 -12.52 14.88 -10.20
C VAL A 110 -12.62 13.77 -11.26
N PRO A 111 -11.51 13.10 -11.60
CA PRO A 111 -11.54 11.98 -12.54
C PRO A 111 -12.52 10.90 -12.08
N GLY A 112 -13.33 10.39 -13.02
CA GLY A 112 -14.21 9.25 -12.80
C GLY A 112 -13.45 7.93 -12.57
N PRO A 113 -14.17 6.83 -12.30
CA PRO A 113 -13.57 5.53 -11.98
C PRO A 113 -12.61 5.03 -13.07
N SER A 114 -11.49 4.44 -12.67
CA SER A 114 -10.48 3.96 -13.62
C SER A 114 -10.85 2.69 -14.38
N LEU A 115 -11.79 1.89 -13.87
CA LEU A 115 -12.25 0.67 -14.53
C LEU A 115 -13.59 0.90 -15.24
N THR A 116 -13.66 0.44 -16.49
CA THR A 116 -14.88 0.43 -17.29
C THR A 116 -15.33 -1.01 -17.50
N GLY A 117 -16.28 -1.48 -16.68
CA GLY A 117 -16.88 -2.81 -16.81
C GLY A 117 -17.04 -3.57 -15.49
N PRO A 118 -17.59 -4.79 -15.54
CA PRO A 118 -17.78 -5.61 -14.35
C PRO A 118 -16.44 -5.95 -13.71
N LEU A 119 -16.40 -6.05 -12.37
CA LEU A 119 -15.19 -6.45 -11.68
C LEU A 119 -14.80 -7.88 -12.08
N PRO A 120 -13.50 -8.15 -12.22
CA PRO A 120 -13.01 -9.52 -12.41
C PRO A 120 -13.32 -10.36 -11.18
N ALA A 121 -13.32 -11.69 -11.37
CA ALA A 121 -13.36 -12.61 -10.24
C ALA A 121 -12.10 -12.46 -9.38
N THR A 122 -12.27 -12.56 -8.07
CA THR A 122 -11.16 -12.60 -7.12
C THR A 122 -10.27 -13.82 -7.39
N GLY A 123 -8.95 -13.62 -7.36
CA GLY A 123 -7.98 -14.68 -7.60
C GLY A 123 -6.55 -14.24 -7.35
N ALA A 124 -5.64 -15.23 -7.30
CA ALA A 124 -4.20 -15.00 -7.22
C ALA A 124 -3.44 -16.02 -8.07
N ALA A 125 -2.27 -15.62 -8.57
CA ALA A 125 -1.36 -16.47 -9.34
C ALA A 125 0.08 -16.26 -8.89
N ASN A 126 0.88 -17.33 -8.92
CA ASN A 126 2.31 -17.28 -8.62
C ASN A 126 3.11 -17.55 -9.90
N GLY A 127 4.17 -16.78 -10.12
CA GLY A 127 5.01 -16.83 -11.33
C GLY A 127 4.33 -16.28 -12.60
N ALA A 128 3.11 -15.76 -12.48
CA ALA A 128 2.33 -15.26 -13.61
C ALA A 128 1.36 -14.16 -13.16
N VAL A 129 0.80 -13.47 -14.16
CA VAL A 129 -0.28 -12.50 -13.97
C VAL A 129 -1.60 -13.25 -13.88
N VAL A 130 -2.37 -13.00 -12.83
CA VAL A 130 -3.68 -13.61 -12.61
C VAL A 130 -4.69 -13.13 -13.67
N THR A 131 -5.58 -14.03 -14.08
CA THR A 131 -6.69 -13.68 -14.96
C THR A 131 -7.53 -12.56 -14.34
N GLY A 132 -7.78 -11.50 -15.12
CA GLY A 132 -8.53 -10.33 -14.66
C GLY A 132 -7.68 -9.22 -14.02
N PHE A 133 -6.35 -9.35 -14.00
CA PHE A 133 -5.48 -8.24 -13.62
C PHE A 133 -5.65 -7.05 -14.58
N PRO A 134 -5.87 -5.82 -14.08
CA PRO A 134 -6.22 -4.67 -14.91
C PRO A 134 -4.96 -4.04 -15.53
N THR A 135 -4.37 -4.69 -16.53
CA THR A 135 -3.14 -4.23 -17.21
C THR A 135 -3.30 -2.90 -17.95
N GLY A 136 -4.53 -2.49 -18.25
CA GLY A 136 -4.82 -1.18 -18.83
C GLY A 136 -4.71 -0.01 -17.84
N VAL A 137 -4.76 -0.28 -16.53
CA VAL A 137 -4.64 0.73 -15.47
C VAL A 137 -3.32 0.56 -14.70
N VAL A 138 -2.95 -0.69 -14.39
CA VAL A 138 -1.69 -1.04 -13.74
C VAL A 138 -0.77 -1.68 -14.77
N PRO A 139 0.16 -0.90 -15.36
CA PRO A 139 1.03 -1.41 -16.40
C PRO A 139 2.01 -2.45 -15.84
N ILE A 140 2.31 -3.45 -16.67
CA ILE A 140 3.42 -4.37 -16.46
C ILE A 140 4.51 -3.94 -17.42
N VAL A 141 5.52 -3.26 -16.90
CA VAL A 141 6.63 -2.75 -17.72
C VAL A 141 7.46 -3.92 -18.26
N ASP A 142 8.10 -3.70 -19.41
CA ASP A 142 8.92 -4.73 -20.05
C ASP A 142 10.14 -5.09 -19.18
N GLY A 143 10.67 -6.29 -19.33
CA GLY A 143 11.79 -6.78 -18.52
C GLY A 143 11.45 -7.20 -17.08
N LEU A 144 10.16 -7.18 -16.69
CA LEU A 144 9.74 -7.70 -15.38
C LEU A 144 9.52 -9.21 -15.39
N THR A 145 10.06 -9.87 -14.37
CA THR A 145 9.71 -11.24 -13.99
C THR A 145 8.69 -11.20 -12.85
N VAL A 146 7.44 -11.56 -13.15
CA VAL A 146 6.36 -11.61 -12.17
C VAL A 146 6.58 -12.76 -11.20
N VAL A 147 6.61 -12.45 -9.90
CA VAL A 147 6.74 -13.42 -8.81
C VAL A 147 5.36 -13.85 -8.33
N SER A 148 4.46 -12.90 -8.13
CA SER A 148 3.09 -13.17 -7.69
C SER A 148 2.17 -12.02 -8.09
N SER A 149 0.90 -12.32 -8.34
CA SER A 149 -0.13 -11.32 -8.59
C SER A 149 -1.46 -11.73 -7.98
N SER A 150 -2.25 -10.74 -7.60
CA SER A 150 -3.56 -10.95 -6.98
C SER A 150 -4.54 -9.85 -7.37
N VAL A 151 -5.81 -10.24 -7.43
CA VAL A 151 -6.95 -9.35 -7.59
C VAL A 151 -8.04 -9.78 -6.62
N SER A 152 -8.64 -8.82 -5.92
CA SER A 152 -9.75 -9.06 -5.00
C SER A 152 -10.84 -8.03 -5.25
N ALA A 153 -11.98 -8.51 -5.73
CA ALA A 153 -13.16 -7.68 -5.98
C ALA A 153 -14.09 -7.68 -4.76
N SER A 154 -14.57 -6.51 -4.37
CA SER A 154 -15.56 -6.35 -3.30
C SER A 154 -16.43 -5.11 -3.55
N GLY A 155 -17.72 -5.33 -3.84
CA GLY A 155 -18.61 -4.26 -4.31
C GLY A 155 -18.05 -3.63 -5.59
N ASP A 156 -17.95 -2.31 -5.62
CA ASP A 156 -17.40 -1.55 -6.75
C ASP A 156 -15.89 -1.31 -6.67
N ARG A 157 -15.19 -1.98 -5.73
CA ARG A 157 -13.75 -1.81 -5.48
C ARG A 157 -12.97 -3.06 -5.84
N LEU A 158 -11.87 -2.86 -6.56
CA LEU A 158 -10.88 -3.88 -6.89
C LEU A 158 -9.57 -3.59 -6.18
N GLN A 159 -9.13 -4.49 -5.32
CA GLN A 159 -7.78 -4.48 -4.76
C GLN A 159 -6.85 -5.28 -5.66
N VAL A 160 -5.67 -4.74 -5.92
CA VAL A 160 -4.66 -5.37 -6.77
C VAL A 160 -3.33 -5.47 -6.05
N GLY A 161 -2.61 -6.56 -6.31
CA GLY A 161 -1.26 -6.79 -5.83
C GLY A 161 -0.40 -7.37 -6.94
N LEU A 162 0.83 -6.88 -7.08
CA LEU A 162 1.83 -7.40 -8.00
C LEU A 162 3.20 -7.37 -7.33
N GLN A 163 3.82 -8.53 -7.23
CA GLN A 163 5.22 -8.70 -6.86
C GLN A 163 6.01 -9.10 -8.10
N ALA A 164 7.08 -8.39 -8.39
CA ALA A 164 7.93 -8.68 -9.53
C ALA A 164 9.41 -8.39 -9.22
N SER A 165 10.27 -8.84 -10.12
CA SER A 165 11.70 -8.54 -10.10
C SER A 165 12.16 -8.09 -11.48
N SER A 166 13.19 -7.25 -11.51
CA SER A 166 13.82 -6.74 -12.72
C SER A 166 15.33 -6.84 -12.60
N ASP A 167 16.04 -6.92 -13.72
CA ASP A 167 17.51 -6.77 -13.75
C ASP A 167 17.93 -5.29 -13.75
N SER A 168 17.01 -4.37 -14.06
CA SER A 168 17.24 -2.92 -14.03
C SER A 168 17.45 -2.39 -12.61
N ALA A 169 18.09 -1.21 -12.52
CA ALA A 169 18.24 -0.46 -11.28
C ALA A 169 16.90 0.07 -10.74
N PRO A 170 16.74 0.23 -9.42
CA PRO A 170 15.46 0.58 -8.82
C PRO A 170 14.93 1.95 -9.26
N THR A 171 15.82 2.91 -9.50
CA THR A 171 15.47 4.24 -10.02
C THR A 171 14.95 4.20 -11.45
N ASP A 172 15.48 3.32 -12.30
CA ASP A 172 15.03 3.13 -13.68
C ASP A 172 13.63 2.50 -13.72
N VAL A 173 13.41 1.46 -12.90
CA VAL A 173 12.10 0.83 -12.72
C VAL A 173 11.07 1.83 -12.20
N GLN A 174 11.43 2.63 -11.18
CA GLN A 174 10.56 3.68 -10.67
C GLN A 174 10.21 4.71 -11.76
N ALA A 175 11.20 5.19 -12.52
CA ALA A 175 10.97 6.15 -13.59
C ALA A 175 10.05 5.60 -14.69
N ALA A 176 10.19 4.32 -15.05
CA ALA A 176 9.32 3.66 -16.01
C ALA A 176 7.85 3.62 -15.54
N TYR A 177 7.63 3.26 -14.27
CA TYR A 177 6.28 3.28 -13.67
C TYR A 177 5.71 4.69 -13.57
N VAL A 178 6.53 5.67 -13.17
CA VAL A 178 6.13 7.08 -13.11
C VAL A 178 5.67 7.56 -14.47
N ALA A 179 6.42 7.27 -15.54
CA ALA A 179 6.06 7.65 -16.90
C ALA A 179 4.75 6.98 -17.35
N ALA A 180 4.60 5.67 -17.13
CA ALA A 180 3.43 4.92 -17.56
C ALA A 180 2.15 5.32 -16.81
N LEU A 181 2.22 5.50 -15.49
CA LEU A 181 1.07 5.88 -14.67
C LEU A 181 0.70 7.36 -14.85
N SER A 182 1.68 8.24 -15.06
CA SER A 182 1.40 9.64 -15.41
C SER A 182 0.69 9.74 -16.76
N ALA A 183 1.09 8.92 -17.74
CA ALA A 183 0.39 8.84 -19.04
C ALA A 183 -1.05 8.31 -18.90
N ALA A 184 -1.33 7.49 -17.89
CA ALA A 184 -2.66 7.04 -17.54
C ALA A 184 -3.47 8.07 -16.71
N GLY A 185 -2.88 9.23 -16.40
CA GLY A 185 -3.53 10.34 -15.68
C GLY A 185 -3.47 10.21 -14.16
N PHE A 186 -2.56 9.41 -13.61
CA PHE A 186 -2.28 9.42 -12.17
C PHE A 186 -1.36 10.59 -11.80
N THR A 187 -1.68 11.23 -10.69
CA THR A 187 -0.80 12.19 -10.03
C THR A 187 0.21 11.44 -9.16
N VAL A 188 1.48 11.77 -9.32
CA VAL A 188 2.60 11.17 -8.58
C VAL A 188 2.79 11.90 -7.25
N GLY A 189 2.99 11.14 -6.18
CA GLY A 189 3.32 11.63 -4.86
C GLY A 189 4.42 10.79 -4.20
N ASP A 190 5.04 11.37 -3.18
CA ASP A 190 5.95 10.61 -2.32
C ASP A 190 5.14 9.65 -1.43
N SER A 191 5.76 8.56 -0.98
CA SER A 191 5.14 7.62 -0.05
C SER A 191 6.20 7.16 0.96
N PRO A 192 5.83 6.97 2.24
CA PRO A 192 6.77 6.47 3.23
C PRO A 192 7.32 5.10 2.83
N ALA A 193 8.65 4.95 2.89
CA ALA A 193 9.37 3.74 2.57
C ALA A 193 10.34 3.35 3.69
N LEU A 194 10.69 2.06 3.73
CA LEU A 194 11.75 1.57 4.60
C LEU A 194 13.14 2.01 4.09
N PRO A 195 14.17 2.09 4.96
CA PRO A 195 15.53 2.37 4.53
C PRO A 195 16.00 1.40 3.44
N GLY A 196 16.60 1.93 2.37
CA GLY A 196 17.02 1.13 1.20
C GLY A 196 15.89 0.75 0.25
N SER A 197 14.70 1.33 0.41
CA SER A 197 13.58 1.21 -0.53
C SER A 197 13.11 2.60 -0.94
N LEU A 198 12.51 2.70 -2.12
CA LEU A 198 11.79 3.89 -2.59
C LEU A 198 10.32 3.52 -2.69
N ALA A 199 9.44 4.37 -2.19
CA ALA A 199 8.02 4.22 -2.39
C ALA A 199 7.42 5.46 -3.06
N THR A 200 6.48 5.23 -3.96
CA THR A 200 5.83 6.28 -4.75
C THR A 200 4.34 6.01 -4.74
N SER A 201 3.57 7.02 -4.36
CA SER A 201 2.11 6.97 -4.41
C SER A 201 1.62 7.52 -5.74
N PHE A 202 0.54 6.95 -6.25
CA PHE A 202 -0.14 7.36 -7.47
C PHE A 202 -1.62 7.49 -7.17
N THR A 203 -2.22 8.63 -7.49
CA THR A 203 -3.64 8.89 -7.20
C THR A 203 -4.37 9.40 -8.43
N ARG A 204 -5.60 8.93 -8.64
CA ARG A 204 -6.49 9.36 -9.72
C ARG A 204 -7.94 9.28 -9.23
N GLY A 205 -8.49 10.42 -8.81
CA GLY A 205 -9.82 10.48 -8.22
C GLY A 205 -9.94 9.52 -7.01
N PRO A 206 -10.85 8.54 -7.02
CA PRO A 206 -11.02 7.55 -5.94
C PRO A 206 -9.98 6.40 -5.96
N ASP A 207 -9.13 6.33 -6.99
CA ASP A 207 -8.19 5.26 -7.21
C ASP A 207 -6.79 5.61 -6.68
N ALA A 208 -6.12 4.63 -6.07
CA ALA A 208 -4.79 4.81 -5.51
C ALA A 208 -3.92 3.57 -5.70
N LEU A 209 -2.65 3.79 -6.07
CA LEU A 209 -1.62 2.76 -6.16
C LEU A 209 -0.39 3.21 -5.37
N VAL A 210 0.35 2.26 -4.82
CA VAL A 210 1.66 2.47 -4.22
C VAL A 210 2.63 1.51 -4.87
N LEU A 211 3.70 2.06 -5.44
CA LEU A 211 4.86 1.31 -5.90
C LEU A 211 5.91 1.37 -4.80
N THR A 212 6.48 0.22 -4.47
CA THR A 212 7.70 0.12 -3.66
C THR A 212 8.75 -0.61 -4.47
N VAL A 213 9.95 -0.04 -4.58
CA VAL A 213 11.11 -0.66 -5.23
C VAL A 213 12.27 -0.72 -4.26
N ARG A 214 13.10 -1.75 -4.38
CA ARG A 214 14.34 -1.91 -3.60
C ARG A 214 15.35 -2.75 -4.35
N ASP A 215 16.62 -2.60 -4.00
CA ASP A 215 17.67 -3.45 -4.54
C ASP A 215 17.45 -4.92 -4.17
N ARG A 216 17.66 -5.79 -5.16
CA ARG A 216 17.64 -7.24 -4.97
C ARG A 216 19.03 -7.72 -4.59
N LEU A 217 19.10 -8.63 -3.62
CA LEU A 217 20.36 -9.30 -3.29
C LEU A 217 20.87 -10.11 -4.49
N GLY A 218 22.06 -9.77 -4.98
CA GLY A 218 22.63 -10.36 -6.20
C GLY A 218 22.45 -9.53 -7.47
N GLY A 219 21.87 -8.32 -7.37
CA GLY A 219 21.70 -7.39 -8.48
C GLY A 219 20.26 -7.30 -8.97
N GLY A 220 19.93 -6.14 -9.57
CA GLY A 220 18.58 -5.81 -10.03
C GLY A 220 17.67 -5.27 -8.93
N THR A 221 16.38 -5.30 -9.18
CA THR A 221 15.33 -4.69 -8.36
C THR A 221 14.26 -5.70 -7.99
N GLU A 222 13.82 -5.67 -6.73
CA GLU A 222 12.53 -6.22 -6.32
C GLU A 222 11.51 -5.09 -6.24
N LEU A 223 10.30 -5.34 -6.75
CA LEU A 223 9.23 -4.36 -6.70
C LEU A 223 7.90 -4.96 -6.25
N SER A 224 7.10 -4.07 -5.66
CA SER A 224 5.76 -4.32 -5.20
C SER A 224 4.83 -3.21 -5.66
N VAL A 225 3.73 -3.58 -6.29
CA VAL A 225 2.62 -2.67 -6.58
C VAL A 225 1.40 -3.14 -5.80
N ALA A 226 0.84 -2.27 -4.99
CA ALA A 226 -0.41 -2.50 -4.30
C ALA A 226 -1.36 -1.34 -4.57
N GLY A 227 -2.65 -1.61 -4.70
CA GLY A 227 -3.60 -0.53 -4.90
C GLY A 227 -5.05 -0.92 -4.85
N ALA A 228 -5.89 0.12 -4.89
CA ALA A 228 -7.33 0.02 -4.91
C ALA A 228 -7.86 0.84 -6.09
N LEU A 229 -8.66 0.18 -6.92
CA LEU A 229 -9.33 0.75 -8.08
C LEU A 229 -10.84 0.65 -7.89
N THR A 230 -11.57 1.50 -8.61
CA THR A 230 -13.03 1.58 -8.61
C THR A 230 -13.56 1.41 -10.03
N THR A 231 -14.77 0.85 -10.13
CA THR A 231 -15.51 0.77 -11.40
C THR A 231 -16.75 1.64 -11.37
N ALA A 232 -17.30 1.96 -12.55
CA ALA A 232 -18.59 2.63 -12.70
C ALA A 232 -19.82 1.71 -12.55
N GLY A 233 -19.62 0.38 -12.55
CA GLY A 233 -20.69 -0.64 -12.54
C GLY A 233 -21.00 -1.17 -13.93
#